data_AF-A0A660M898-F1
#
_entry.id   AF-A0A660M898-F1
#
_cell.length_a   1.000
_cell.length_b   1.000
_cell.length_c   1.000
_cell.angle_alpha   90.00
_cell.angle_beta   90.00
_cell.angle_gamma   90.00
#
_symmetry.space_group_name_H-M   'P 1'
#
loop_
_entity.id
_entity.type
_entity.pdbx_description
1 polymer ?
#
loop_
_entity_poly.entity_id
_entity_poly.type
_entity_poly.pdbx_seq_one_letter_code
_entity_poly.pdbx_strand_id
1 'polypeptide(L)'
;TGPIAAAWHLSKLINPVENGVVLPILHLNGYKISGPTIFGSMSDFELIQFFHGAGWEPKIVDEYSAEDFDFELSKVFSSAFRDISRIKFGRKNGFVRLPMIIMRSKKGSSGVVENNGERIEGNSLAHQVPLLNAKSDEKELKKLEEWLKSYKFEELFDFEKGEFKPWLDDFLPEKSSRIGQNRFVDANLNFAELRLPEIRERISEKSLAMNAVGDFLKEVFEKNPENFRFFSPDETYSNKLDAIFEVTSRSWQREIKPWEKDLSKNGR
;
A
#
# COMPACT_ATOMS: atom_id res chain seq x y z
N THR A 1 -7.63 -11.17 3.76
CA THR A 1 -8.96 -11.23 3.11
C THR A 1 -8.76 -11.52 1.63
N GLY A 2 -9.81 -11.91 0.90
CA GLY A 2 -9.73 -12.19 -0.54
C GLY A 2 -9.12 -11.05 -1.37
N PRO A 3 -9.60 -9.80 -1.24
CA PRO A 3 -9.06 -8.67 -1.99
C PRO A 3 -7.56 -8.43 -1.79
N ILE A 4 -7.07 -8.49 -0.54
CA ILE A 4 -5.63 -8.31 -0.25
C ILE A 4 -4.79 -9.49 -0.75
N ALA A 5 -5.30 -10.72 -0.67
CA ALA A 5 -4.59 -11.86 -1.23
C ALA A 5 -4.36 -11.69 -2.75
N ALA A 6 -5.37 -11.18 -3.47
CA ALA A 6 -5.27 -10.89 -4.90
C ALA A 6 -4.38 -9.66 -5.21
N ALA A 7 -4.41 -8.62 -4.37
CA ALA A 7 -3.67 -7.38 -4.58
C ALA A 7 -2.15 -7.57 -4.68
N TRP A 8 -1.58 -8.62 -4.09
CA TRP A 8 -0.17 -8.98 -4.26
C TRP A 8 0.23 -9.30 -5.70
N HIS A 9 -0.74 -9.49 -6.60
CA HIS A 9 -0.49 -9.67 -8.03
C HIS A 9 -0.35 -8.39 -8.84
N LEU A 10 -0.64 -7.21 -8.28
CA LEU A 10 -0.60 -5.93 -8.99
C LEU A 10 0.79 -5.58 -9.55
N SER A 11 1.88 -6.07 -8.95
CA SER A 11 3.25 -5.92 -9.49
C SER A 11 3.44 -6.53 -10.89
N LYS A 12 2.53 -7.41 -11.31
CA LYS A 12 2.53 -8.03 -12.65
C LYS A 12 1.78 -7.21 -13.68
N LEU A 13 1.08 -6.15 -13.26
CA LEU A 13 0.20 -5.33 -14.07
C LEU A 13 0.60 -3.84 -14.08
N ILE A 14 1.45 -3.38 -13.15
CA ILE A 14 1.87 -1.98 -13.06
C ILE A 14 3.35 -1.87 -13.48
N ASN A 15 3.66 -0.99 -14.43
CA ASN A 15 5.04 -0.74 -14.84
C ASN A 15 5.73 0.19 -13.83
N PRO A 16 6.76 -0.25 -13.10
CA PRO A 16 7.42 0.59 -12.09
C PRO A 16 8.29 1.72 -12.68
N VAL A 17 8.60 1.66 -13.99
CA VAL A 17 9.37 2.70 -14.69
C VAL A 17 8.45 3.86 -15.07
N GLU A 18 7.33 3.56 -15.73
CA GLU A 18 6.39 4.57 -16.23
C GLU A 18 5.36 5.02 -15.19
N ASN A 19 5.12 4.23 -14.13
CA ASN A 19 4.09 4.52 -13.14
C ASN A 19 4.67 4.85 -11.76
N GLY A 20 3.78 5.17 -10.82
CA GLY A 20 4.10 5.20 -9.41
C GLY A 20 4.54 3.83 -8.90
N VAL A 21 5.26 3.81 -7.79
CA VAL A 21 5.71 2.57 -7.13
C VAL A 21 5.06 2.48 -5.76
N VAL A 22 4.49 1.33 -5.46
CA VAL A 22 4.00 0.99 -4.12
C VAL A 22 5.13 0.25 -3.40
N LEU A 23 5.43 0.66 -2.17
CA LEU A 23 6.25 -0.09 -1.21
C LEU A 23 5.31 -0.72 -0.18
N PRO A 24 4.92 -1.99 -0.32
CA PRO A 24 4.05 -2.63 0.66
C PRO A 24 4.80 -2.88 1.95
N ILE A 25 4.13 -2.62 3.06
CA ILE A 25 4.60 -2.97 4.40
C ILE A 25 3.59 -3.92 5.00
N LEU A 26 3.97 -5.19 5.14
CA LEU A 26 3.20 -6.14 5.93
C LEU A 26 3.48 -5.87 7.40
N HIS A 27 2.52 -5.24 8.09
CA HIS A 27 2.56 -5.08 9.54
C HIS A 27 2.27 -6.43 10.21
N LEU A 28 3.34 -7.16 10.52
CA LEU A 28 3.29 -8.51 11.05
C LEU A 28 3.28 -8.48 12.59
N ASN A 29 2.22 -7.92 13.17
CA ASN A 29 2.07 -7.82 14.63
C ASN A 29 1.56 -9.10 15.31
N GLY A 30 1.44 -10.19 14.55
CA GLY A 30 1.02 -11.51 15.04
C GLY A 30 -0.49 -11.71 15.17
N TYR A 31 -1.31 -10.68 15.43
CA TYR A 31 -2.69 -10.87 15.91
C TYR A 31 -3.76 -9.98 15.26
N LYS A 32 -4.94 -10.56 15.05
CA LYS A 32 -6.19 -9.86 14.72
C LYS A 32 -7.01 -9.58 15.99
N ILE A 33 -8.34 -9.52 15.89
CA ILE A 33 -9.22 -9.14 17.02
C ILE A 33 -9.06 -10.08 18.21
N SER A 34 -9.16 -11.39 17.97
CA SER A 34 -9.27 -12.40 19.03
C SER A 34 -8.36 -13.61 18.80
N GLY A 35 -7.30 -13.46 18.00
CA GLY A 35 -6.40 -14.58 17.72
C GLY A 35 -5.28 -14.26 16.75
N PRO A 36 -4.40 -15.24 16.47
CA PRO A 36 -3.24 -15.05 15.60
C PRO A 36 -3.65 -14.82 14.15
N THR A 37 -2.75 -14.25 13.35
CA THR A 37 -2.90 -14.11 11.90
C THR A 37 -2.19 -15.25 11.18
N ILE A 38 -2.66 -15.63 9.98
CA ILE A 38 -2.05 -16.70 9.18
C ILE A 38 -0.58 -16.36 8.86
N PHE A 39 -0.31 -15.13 8.38
CA PHE A 39 1.07 -14.71 8.15
C PHE A 39 1.88 -14.64 9.45
N GLY A 40 1.27 -14.24 10.58
CA GLY A 40 1.94 -14.17 11.87
C GLY A 40 2.37 -15.53 12.44
N SER A 41 1.79 -16.63 11.95
CA SER A 41 2.18 -18.00 12.31
C SER A 41 3.16 -18.64 11.33
N MET A 42 3.50 -17.99 10.22
CA MET A 42 4.45 -18.50 9.22
C MET A 42 5.89 -18.26 9.66
N SER A 43 6.77 -19.19 9.30
CA SER A 43 8.22 -19.00 9.38
C SER A 43 8.71 -17.94 8.41
N ASP A 44 9.90 -17.39 8.66
CA ASP A 44 10.58 -16.47 7.72
C ASP A 44 10.72 -17.10 6.34
N PHE A 45 11.02 -18.40 6.27
CA PHE A 45 11.13 -19.14 5.03
C PHE A 45 9.80 -19.16 4.26
N GLU A 46 8.69 -19.50 4.90
CA GLU A 46 7.37 -19.49 4.26
C GLU A 46 6.96 -18.09 3.78
N LEU A 47 7.20 -17.06 4.59
CA LEU A 47 6.92 -15.67 4.24
C LEU A 47 7.74 -15.23 3.01
N ILE A 48 9.04 -15.52 3.01
CA ILE A 48 9.92 -15.19 1.89
C ILE A 48 9.45 -15.89 0.63
N GLN A 49 9.20 -17.20 0.70
CA GLN A 49 8.77 -17.98 -0.46
C GLN A 49 7.42 -17.49 -1.02
N PHE A 50 6.46 -17.17 -0.15
CA PHE A 50 5.16 -16.65 -0.55
C PHE A 50 5.30 -15.33 -1.31
N PHE A 51 5.97 -14.32 -0.72
CA PHE A 51 6.09 -13.01 -1.35
C PHE A 51 7.00 -13.01 -2.57
N HIS A 52 8.06 -13.81 -2.55
CA HIS A 52 8.95 -13.98 -3.69
C HIS A 52 8.24 -14.66 -4.88
N GLY A 53 7.41 -15.67 -4.62
CA GLY A 53 6.51 -16.28 -5.61
C GLY A 53 5.45 -15.30 -6.13
N ALA A 54 4.93 -14.44 -5.26
CA ALA A 54 4.05 -13.34 -5.63
C ALA A 54 4.79 -12.19 -6.37
N GLY A 55 6.10 -12.27 -6.58
CA GLY A 55 6.85 -11.32 -7.39
C GLY A 55 7.36 -10.09 -6.64
N TRP A 56 7.58 -10.21 -5.33
CA TRP A 56 8.15 -9.17 -4.47
C TRP A 56 9.51 -9.59 -3.93
N GLU A 57 10.32 -8.61 -3.52
CA GLU A 57 11.59 -8.83 -2.84
C GLU A 57 11.42 -8.54 -1.34
N PRO A 58 11.13 -9.55 -0.49
CA PRO A 58 10.82 -9.34 0.91
C PRO A 58 12.05 -8.95 1.73
N LYS A 59 11.93 -7.92 2.54
CA LYS A 59 12.92 -7.50 3.54
C LYS A 59 12.28 -7.61 4.92
N ILE A 60 12.79 -8.51 5.77
CA ILE A 60 12.27 -8.71 7.12
C ILE A 60 13.00 -7.78 8.08
N VAL A 61 12.25 -7.11 8.94
CA VAL A 61 12.75 -6.41 10.13
C VAL A 61 11.95 -6.89 11.32
N ASP A 62 12.63 -7.22 12.41
CA ASP A 62 12.05 -7.97 13.52
C ASP A 62 12.41 -7.36 14.87
N GLU A 63 11.42 -6.78 15.53
CA GLU A 63 11.53 -6.18 16.87
C GLU A 63 11.96 -7.20 17.95
N TYR A 64 11.67 -8.50 17.77
CA TYR A 64 12.03 -9.51 18.75
C TYR A 64 13.51 -9.89 18.74
N SER A 65 14.23 -9.63 17.64
CA SER A 65 15.65 -9.99 17.48
C SER A 65 16.57 -8.80 17.24
N ALA A 66 16.03 -7.63 16.87
CA ALA A 66 16.83 -6.43 16.69
C ALA A 66 17.30 -5.86 18.04
N GLU A 67 18.60 -5.51 18.12
CA GLU A 67 19.13 -4.75 19.27
C GLU A 67 18.58 -3.32 19.29
N ASP A 68 18.45 -2.71 18.11
CA ASP A 68 17.86 -1.40 17.87
C ASP A 68 16.89 -1.51 16.69
N PHE A 69 15.60 -1.64 17.00
CA PHE A 69 14.57 -1.84 15.98
C PHE A 69 14.41 -0.63 15.06
N ASP A 70 14.48 0.59 15.60
CA ASP A 70 14.30 1.82 14.83
C ASP A 70 15.45 2.02 13.83
N PHE A 71 16.68 1.73 14.24
CA PHE A 71 17.84 1.79 13.37
C PHE A 71 17.78 0.74 12.26
N GLU A 72 17.44 -0.51 12.56
CA GLU A 72 17.28 -1.56 11.55
C GLU A 72 16.12 -1.26 10.59
N LEU A 73 14.99 -0.76 11.10
CA LEU A 73 13.86 -0.31 10.28
C LEU A 73 14.29 0.81 9.32
N SER A 74 15.02 1.81 9.80
CA SER A 74 15.59 2.90 8.99
C SER A 74 16.51 2.39 7.87
N LYS A 75 17.38 1.40 8.15
CA LYS A 75 18.23 0.76 7.14
C LYS A 75 17.40 0.04 6.07
N VAL A 76 16.37 -0.68 6.47
CA VAL A 76 15.50 -1.43 5.55
C VAL A 76 14.73 -0.49 4.64
N PHE A 77 14.16 0.60 5.18
CA PHE A 77 13.54 1.65 4.37
C PHE A 77 14.53 2.28 3.38
N SER A 78 15.72 2.65 3.86
CA SER A 78 16.78 3.22 3.02
C SER A 78 17.24 2.26 1.92
N SER A 79 17.28 0.95 2.19
CA SER A 79 17.55 -0.08 1.20
C SER A 79 16.42 -0.20 0.17
N ALA A 80 15.16 -0.29 0.62
CA ALA A 80 14.01 -0.36 -0.26
C ALA A 80 13.91 0.86 -1.19
N PHE A 81 14.16 2.07 -0.67
CA PHE A 81 14.15 3.28 -1.48
C PHE A 81 15.25 3.28 -2.55
N ARG A 82 16.45 2.81 -2.23
CA ARG A 82 17.55 2.63 -3.20
C ARG A 82 17.18 1.62 -4.28
N ASP A 83 16.56 0.51 -3.91
CA ASP A 83 16.12 -0.52 -4.87
C ASP A 83 15.02 0.02 -5.80
N ILE A 84 14.02 0.72 -5.26
CA ILE A 84 12.99 1.40 -6.04
C ILE A 84 13.61 2.41 -7.01
N SER A 85 14.53 3.25 -6.54
CA SER A 85 15.21 4.26 -7.37
C SER A 85 15.98 3.60 -8.51
N ARG A 86 16.71 2.51 -8.23
CA ARG A 86 17.43 1.73 -9.26
C ARG A 86 16.50 1.12 -10.30
N ILE A 87 15.31 0.69 -9.90
CA ILE A 87 14.31 0.13 -10.82
C ILE A 87 13.71 1.23 -11.68
N LYS A 88 13.32 2.35 -11.06
CA LYS A 88 12.63 3.45 -11.72
C LYS A 88 13.50 4.21 -12.72
N PHE A 89 14.78 4.41 -12.40
CA PHE A 89 15.73 5.15 -13.24
C PHE A 89 16.72 4.24 -13.98
N GLY A 90 16.62 2.92 -13.78
CA GLY A 90 17.47 1.96 -14.47
C GLY A 90 16.94 1.60 -15.86
N ARG A 91 17.84 1.28 -16.79
CA ARG A 91 17.48 0.69 -18.09
C ARG A 91 17.32 -0.82 -17.95
N LYS A 92 16.23 -1.29 -17.31
CA LYS A 92 15.93 -2.72 -17.20
C LYS A 92 14.83 -3.12 -18.20
N ASN A 93 15.19 -4.01 -19.12
CA ASN A 93 14.23 -4.71 -19.98
C ASN A 93 13.80 -6.00 -19.27
N GLY A 94 12.62 -6.02 -18.65
CA GLY A 94 12.03 -7.25 -18.10
C GLY A 94 11.33 -7.08 -16.75
N PHE A 95 10.74 -8.17 -16.26
CA PHE A 95 10.10 -8.22 -14.95
C PHE A 95 11.14 -8.02 -13.84
N VAL A 96 10.84 -7.11 -12.91
CA VAL A 96 11.67 -6.88 -11.72
C VAL A 96 10.78 -6.99 -10.49
N ARG A 97 11.28 -7.65 -9.45
CA ARG A 97 10.62 -7.68 -8.15
C ARG A 97 10.85 -6.35 -7.44
N LEU A 98 9.76 -5.69 -7.06
CA LEU A 98 9.81 -4.51 -6.20
C LEU A 98 10.03 -4.95 -4.75
N PRO A 99 10.73 -4.14 -3.93
CA PRO A 99 10.88 -4.45 -2.52
C PRO A 99 9.54 -4.38 -1.81
N MET A 100 9.40 -5.23 -0.80
CA MET A 100 8.36 -5.12 0.21
C MET A 100 8.96 -5.35 1.60
N ILE A 101 8.36 -4.76 2.62
CA ILE A 101 8.87 -4.86 4.00
C ILE A 101 7.93 -5.75 4.79
N ILE A 102 8.50 -6.72 5.49
CA ILE A 102 7.80 -7.51 6.52
C ILE A 102 8.26 -6.95 7.86
N MET A 103 7.39 -6.15 8.48
CA MET A 103 7.68 -5.47 9.75
C MET A 103 7.07 -6.28 10.89
N ARG A 104 7.88 -7.15 11.50
CA ARG A 104 7.48 -7.93 12.68
C ARG A 104 7.68 -7.07 13.92
N SER A 105 6.58 -6.82 14.61
CA SER A 105 6.52 -6.02 15.84
C SER A 105 5.55 -6.64 16.83
N LYS A 106 5.61 -6.25 18.10
CA LYS A 106 4.63 -6.64 19.10
C LYS A 106 3.35 -5.83 18.90
N LYS A 107 2.20 -6.51 18.84
CA LYS A 107 0.91 -5.80 18.92
C LYS A 107 0.79 -5.07 20.25
N GLY A 108 0.49 -3.78 20.22
CA GLY A 108 0.48 -2.95 21.42
C GLY A 108 1.87 -2.65 21.99
N SER A 109 2.93 -2.70 21.17
CA SER A 109 4.29 -2.30 21.57
C SER A 109 4.29 -0.90 22.22
N SER A 110 5.18 -0.68 23.19
CA SER A 110 5.25 0.48 24.09
C SER A 110 4.05 0.67 25.02
N GLY A 111 3.10 -0.27 24.99
CA GLY A 111 1.86 -0.24 25.73
C GLY A 111 1.91 -0.91 27.09
N VAL A 112 0.73 -1.21 27.62
CA VAL A 112 0.56 -2.04 28.81
C VAL A 112 1.06 -3.45 28.53
N VAL A 113 1.99 -3.95 29.34
CA VAL A 113 2.56 -5.31 29.18
C VAL A 113 1.59 -6.38 29.66
N GLU A 114 0.96 -6.18 30.82
CA GLU A 114 0.07 -7.15 31.47
C GLU A 114 -1.09 -6.46 32.20
N ASN A 115 -2.29 -7.04 32.11
CA ASN A 115 -3.43 -6.65 32.93
C ASN A 115 -4.16 -7.86 33.52
N ASN A 116 -4.46 -7.80 34.82
CA ASN A 116 -5.17 -8.86 35.55
C ASN A 116 -4.62 -10.29 35.35
N GLY A 117 -3.29 -10.44 35.26
CA GLY A 117 -2.62 -11.73 35.04
C GLY A 117 -2.61 -12.18 33.57
N GLU A 118 -3.17 -11.39 32.65
CA GLU A 118 -3.17 -11.66 31.22
C GLU A 118 -2.14 -10.78 30.50
N ARG A 119 -1.34 -11.40 29.64
CA ARG A 119 -0.38 -10.70 28.78
C ARG A 119 -1.13 -9.87 27.72
N ILE A 120 -0.85 -8.57 27.68
CA ILE A 120 -1.46 -7.61 26.74
C ILE A 120 -0.52 -7.34 25.56
N GLU A 121 0.71 -6.87 25.83
CA GLU A 121 1.70 -6.60 24.77
C GLU A 121 2.09 -7.89 24.03
N GLY A 122 2.05 -7.83 22.71
CA GLY A 122 2.28 -8.99 21.85
C GLY A 122 1.13 -10.00 21.89
N ASN A 123 -0.10 -9.56 22.20
CA ASN A 123 -1.30 -10.40 22.24
C ASN A 123 -2.48 -9.71 21.52
N SER A 124 -3.49 -10.50 21.15
CA SER A 124 -4.79 -10.04 20.69
C SER A 124 -5.52 -9.11 21.69
N LEU A 125 -5.26 -9.26 23.00
CA LEU A 125 -5.86 -8.41 24.04
C LEU A 125 -5.48 -6.93 23.92
N ALA A 126 -4.37 -6.60 23.25
CA ALA A 126 -4.01 -5.22 22.92
C ALA A 126 -4.83 -4.61 21.75
N HIS A 127 -5.85 -5.29 21.22
CA HIS A 127 -6.56 -4.83 20.03
C HIS A 127 -7.48 -3.62 20.26
N GLN A 128 -8.19 -3.58 21.39
CA GLN A 128 -9.09 -2.48 21.72
C GLN A 128 -8.52 -1.67 22.88
N VAL A 129 -9.18 -1.69 24.04
CA VAL A 129 -8.79 -0.92 25.21
C VAL A 129 -8.17 -1.89 26.24
N PRO A 130 -6.87 -1.76 26.57
CA PRO A 130 -6.20 -2.69 27.48
C PRO A 130 -6.57 -2.49 28.96
N LEU A 131 -7.12 -1.32 29.31
CA LEU A 131 -7.50 -0.91 30.67
C LEU A 131 -8.94 -0.36 30.68
N LEU A 132 -9.93 -1.26 30.58
CA LEU A 132 -11.35 -0.90 30.42
C LEU A 132 -11.95 -0.19 31.65
N ASN A 133 -11.43 -0.47 32.83
CA ASN A 133 -11.96 -0.03 34.12
C ASN A 133 -11.11 1.07 34.75
N ALA A 134 -10.16 1.69 34.03
CA ALA A 134 -9.30 2.74 34.56
C ALA A 134 -10.05 3.93 35.18
N LYS A 135 -11.34 4.14 34.85
CA LYS A 135 -12.17 5.16 35.49
C LYS A 135 -12.62 4.79 36.92
N SER A 136 -12.81 3.50 37.19
CA SER A 136 -13.45 3.00 38.43
C SER A 136 -12.56 2.05 39.24
N ASP A 137 -11.45 1.56 38.68
CA ASP A 137 -10.46 0.71 39.34
C ASP A 137 -9.13 1.46 39.49
N GLU A 138 -8.74 1.72 40.73
CA GLU A 138 -7.50 2.42 41.07
C GLU A 138 -6.24 1.71 40.55
N LYS A 139 -6.25 0.38 40.44
CA LYS A 139 -5.10 -0.39 39.92
C LYS A 139 -4.93 -0.18 38.43
N GLU A 140 -6.03 -0.22 37.66
CA GLU A 140 -5.97 0.08 36.23
C GLU A 140 -5.66 1.56 35.97
N LEU A 141 -6.18 2.47 36.80
CA LEU A 141 -5.85 3.89 36.70
C LEU A 141 -4.34 4.12 36.89
N LYS A 142 -3.74 3.47 37.89
CA LYS A 142 -2.29 3.57 38.13
C LYS A 142 -1.48 3.06 36.94
N LYS A 143 -1.88 1.93 36.34
CA LYS A 143 -1.22 1.41 35.13
C LYS A 143 -1.36 2.36 33.93
N LEU A 144 -2.50 3.02 33.79
CA LEU A 144 -2.70 4.05 32.76
C LEU A 144 -1.75 5.23 32.98
N GLU A 145 -1.61 5.70 34.23
CA GLU A 145 -0.69 6.78 34.57
C GLU A 145 0.77 6.39 34.28
N GLU A 146 1.19 5.19 34.70
CA GLU A 146 2.53 4.65 34.44
C GLU A 146 2.81 4.53 32.94
N TRP A 147 1.86 4.04 32.16
CA TRP A 147 1.96 3.95 30.71
C TRP A 147 2.09 5.34 30.07
N LEU A 148 1.27 6.33 30.46
CA LEU A 148 1.37 7.67 29.89
C LEU A 148 2.69 8.37 30.27
N LYS A 149 3.15 8.20 31.52
CA LYS A 149 4.45 8.75 31.96
C LYS A 149 5.65 8.14 31.26
N SER A 150 5.54 6.90 30.75
CA SER A 150 6.65 6.25 30.03
C SER A 150 7.05 6.97 28.74
N TYR A 151 6.12 7.73 28.14
CA TYR A 151 6.39 8.57 26.96
C TYR A 151 7.11 9.88 27.28
N LYS A 152 7.30 10.21 28.56
CA LYS A 152 8.04 11.40 29.03
C LYS A 152 7.63 12.69 28.30
N PHE A 153 6.34 13.00 28.35
CA PHE A 153 5.77 14.15 27.63
C PHE A 153 6.48 15.48 27.95
N GLU A 154 7.07 15.62 29.14
CA GLU A 154 7.90 16.74 29.55
C GLU A 154 9.19 16.91 28.73
N GLU A 155 9.70 15.85 28.11
CA GLU A 155 10.82 15.91 27.17
C GLU A 155 10.34 16.39 25.78
N LEU A 156 9.08 16.11 25.43
CA LEU A 156 8.51 16.31 24.08
C LEU A 156 7.76 17.64 23.91
N PHE A 157 7.07 18.13 24.95
CA PHE A 157 6.17 19.29 24.94
C PHE A 157 6.63 20.42 25.86
N ASP A 158 6.33 21.65 25.46
CA ASP A 158 6.33 22.83 26.31
C ASP A 158 4.89 23.04 26.84
N PHE A 159 4.63 22.60 28.07
CA PHE A 159 3.28 22.64 28.66
C PHE A 159 2.79 24.06 28.95
N GLU A 160 3.70 25.03 29.17
CA GLU A 160 3.31 26.42 29.43
C GLU A 160 2.78 27.08 28.15
N LYS A 161 3.39 26.74 27.01
CA LYS A 161 2.96 27.26 25.69
C LYS A 161 1.88 26.41 25.03
N GLY A 162 1.75 25.14 25.44
CA GLY A 162 0.83 24.19 24.79
C GLY A 162 1.32 23.73 23.41
N GLU A 163 2.64 23.68 23.19
CA GLU A 163 3.26 23.40 21.90
C GLU A 163 4.29 22.27 22.00
N PHE A 164 4.61 21.62 20.88
CA PHE A 164 5.78 20.74 20.81
C PHE A 164 7.06 21.56 20.95
N LYS A 165 8.09 20.96 21.52
CA LYS A 165 9.41 21.60 21.57
C LYS A 165 10.06 21.70 20.17
N PRO A 166 11.07 22.58 19.98
CA PRO A 166 11.63 22.88 18.65
C PRO A 166 12.22 21.70 17.87
N TRP A 167 12.60 20.60 18.54
CA TRP A 167 13.12 19.39 17.90
C TRP A 167 12.17 18.80 16.85
N LEU A 168 10.86 19.12 16.94
CA LEU A 168 9.87 18.73 15.94
C LEU A 168 10.25 19.20 14.53
N ASP A 169 10.79 20.41 14.41
CA ASP A 169 11.12 21.00 13.11
C ASP A 169 12.38 20.37 12.48
N ASP A 170 13.21 19.67 13.25
CA ASP A 170 14.46 19.07 12.77
C ASP A 170 14.24 17.86 11.84
N PHE A 171 13.08 17.18 11.94
CA PHE A 171 12.79 15.97 11.14
C PHE A 171 11.53 16.06 10.29
N LEU A 172 10.69 17.08 10.47
CA LEU A 172 9.52 17.25 9.63
C LEU A 172 9.96 17.58 8.19
N PRO A 173 9.39 16.91 7.16
CA PRO A 173 9.66 17.30 5.80
C PRO A 173 9.05 18.66 5.48
N GLU A 174 9.49 19.25 4.37
CA GLU A 174 8.87 20.44 3.79
C GLU A 174 7.35 20.29 3.71
N LYS A 175 6.64 21.41 3.89
CA LYS A 175 5.17 21.45 4.03
C LYS A 175 4.44 20.64 2.95
N SER A 176 4.82 20.79 1.68
CA SER A 176 4.21 20.09 0.53
C SER A 176 4.46 18.58 0.49
N SER A 177 5.44 18.09 1.25
CA SER A 177 5.83 16.68 1.34
C SER A 177 5.27 15.98 2.58
N ARG A 178 4.67 16.73 3.52
CA ARG A 178 3.98 16.16 4.69
C ARG A 178 2.77 15.36 4.22
N ILE A 179 2.56 14.17 4.77
CA ILE A 179 1.52 13.21 4.31
C ILE A 179 0.15 13.88 4.20
N GLY A 180 -0.31 14.57 5.26
CA GLY A 180 -1.63 15.23 5.26
C GLY A 180 -1.74 16.52 4.42
N GLN A 181 -0.64 17.00 3.84
CA GLN A 181 -0.59 18.20 2.99
C GLN A 181 -0.09 17.88 1.58
N ASN A 182 0.14 16.61 1.28
CA ASN A 182 0.56 16.17 -0.03
C ASN A 182 -0.60 16.35 -1.02
N ARG A 183 -0.34 16.98 -2.17
CA ARG A 183 -1.36 17.25 -3.18
C ARG A 183 -2.15 16.01 -3.61
N PHE A 184 -1.55 14.82 -3.56
CA PHE A 184 -2.21 13.57 -3.98
C PHE A 184 -3.26 13.04 -2.99
N VAL A 185 -3.34 13.62 -1.79
CA VAL A 185 -4.41 13.31 -0.81
C VAL A 185 -5.69 14.07 -1.11
N ASP A 186 -5.61 15.22 -1.78
CA ASP A 186 -6.77 15.99 -2.22
C ASP A 186 -7.08 15.72 -3.71
N ALA A 187 -8.18 15.02 -3.95
CA ALA A 187 -8.62 14.69 -5.30
C ALA A 187 -8.94 15.94 -6.15
N ASN A 188 -9.35 17.05 -5.52
CA ASN A 188 -9.70 18.27 -6.24
C ASN A 188 -8.48 18.94 -6.89
N LEU A 189 -7.28 18.75 -6.32
CA LEU A 189 -6.04 19.33 -6.83
C LEU A 189 -5.45 18.57 -8.02
N ASN A 190 -5.94 17.36 -8.32
CA ASN A 190 -5.43 16.52 -9.41
C ASN A 190 -6.53 16.07 -10.38
N PHE A 191 -7.72 16.67 -10.30
CA PHE A 191 -8.82 16.35 -11.19
C PHE A 191 -8.66 17.06 -12.54
N ALA A 192 -8.87 16.32 -13.62
CA ALA A 192 -8.95 16.85 -14.97
C ALA A 192 -10.11 16.19 -15.70
N GLU A 193 -11.04 17.00 -16.23
CA GLU A 193 -12.18 16.49 -17.00
C GLU A 193 -11.72 15.74 -18.24
N LEU A 194 -12.44 14.66 -18.57
CA LEU A 194 -12.21 13.92 -19.79
C LEU A 194 -12.70 14.74 -20.98
N ARG A 195 -11.85 14.82 -22.01
CA ARG A 195 -12.22 15.33 -23.32
C ARG A 195 -13.05 14.27 -24.03
N LEU A 196 -14.36 14.41 -24.02
CA LEU A 196 -15.27 13.45 -24.63
C LEU A 196 -15.38 13.70 -26.16
N PRO A 197 -15.57 12.64 -26.97
CA PRO A 197 -15.99 12.81 -28.35
C PRO A 197 -17.47 13.23 -28.41
N GLU A 198 -17.88 13.80 -29.54
CA GLU A 198 -19.30 14.12 -29.76
C GLU A 198 -20.11 12.82 -29.80
N ILE A 199 -21.21 12.78 -29.05
CA ILE A 199 -22.15 11.67 -29.14
C ILE A 199 -22.93 11.84 -30.45
N ARG A 200 -22.63 10.97 -31.41
CA ARG A 200 -23.36 10.85 -32.67
C ARG A 200 -24.21 9.59 -32.64
N GLU A 201 -25.33 9.60 -33.35
CA GLU A 201 -26.17 8.42 -33.52
C GLU A 201 -25.38 7.38 -34.32
N ARG A 202 -24.73 6.45 -33.60
CA ARG A 202 -24.03 5.32 -34.21
C ARG A 202 -25.09 4.30 -34.58
N ILE A 203 -25.51 4.29 -35.84
CA ILE A 203 -26.49 3.33 -36.34
C ILE A 203 -25.83 1.95 -36.28
N SER A 204 -26.09 1.23 -35.19
CA SER A 204 -25.73 -0.16 -35.04
C SER A 204 -27.01 -0.98 -34.94
N GLU A 205 -27.02 -2.19 -35.50
CA GLU A 205 -28.01 -3.18 -35.09
C GLU A 205 -27.96 -3.35 -33.56
N LYS A 206 -29.09 -3.67 -32.91
CA LYS A 206 -29.13 -3.84 -31.43
C LYS A 206 -28.07 -4.83 -30.91
N SER A 207 -27.62 -5.76 -31.75
CA SER A 207 -26.54 -6.73 -31.51
C SER A 207 -25.13 -6.12 -31.41
N LEU A 208 -24.96 -4.85 -31.78
CA LEU A 208 -23.66 -4.15 -31.87
C LEU A 208 -23.54 -2.95 -30.91
N ALA A 209 -24.47 -2.80 -29.96
CA ALA A 209 -24.46 -1.66 -29.03
C ALA A 209 -23.14 -1.53 -28.26
N MET A 210 -22.56 -2.65 -27.82
CA MET A 210 -21.28 -2.64 -27.12
C MET A 210 -20.10 -2.30 -28.03
N ASN A 211 -20.14 -2.68 -29.30
CA ASN A 211 -19.12 -2.26 -30.28
C ASN A 211 -19.12 -0.74 -30.43
N ALA A 212 -20.30 -0.11 -30.53
CA ALA A 212 -20.41 1.34 -30.58
C ALA A 212 -19.82 2.02 -29.31
N VAL A 213 -19.98 1.40 -28.13
CA VAL A 213 -19.34 1.85 -26.89
C VAL A 213 -17.83 1.65 -26.93
N GLY A 214 -17.34 0.52 -27.44
CA GLY A 214 -15.91 0.25 -27.63
C GLY A 214 -15.24 1.31 -28.51
N ASP A 215 -15.87 1.66 -29.63
CA ASP A 215 -15.41 2.71 -30.54
C ASP A 215 -15.45 4.09 -29.86
N PHE A 216 -16.43 4.37 -29.01
CA PHE A 216 -16.48 5.62 -28.23
C PHE A 216 -15.34 5.67 -27.22
N LEU A 217 -15.08 4.57 -26.50
CA LEU A 217 -13.99 4.46 -25.53
C LEU A 217 -12.62 4.58 -26.20
N LYS A 218 -12.46 4.07 -27.41
CA LYS A 218 -11.25 4.27 -28.24
C LYS A 218 -10.99 5.78 -28.44
N GLU A 219 -11.98 6.54 -28.87
CA GLU A 219 -11.84 8.00 -29.04
C GLU A 219 -11.56 8.72 -27.71
N VAL A 220 -12.14 8.25 -26.59
CA VAL A 220 -11.81 8.76 -25.25
C VAL A 220 -10.34 8.49 -24.93
N PHE A 221 -9.80 7.31 -25.22
CA PHE A 221 -8.38 7.00 -25.03
C PHE A 221 -7.46 7.93 -25.83
N GLU A 222 -7.79 8.19 -27.11
CA GLU A 222 -7.02 9.08 -27.99
C GLU A 222 -7.00 10.52 -27.47
N LYS A 223 -8.15 11.02 -26.98
CA LYS A 223 -8.27 12.38 -26.47
C LYS A 223 -7.68 12.59 -25.07
N ASN A 224 -7.48 11.50 -24.31
CA ASN A 224 -7.13 11.54 -22.88
C ASN A 224 -5.92 10.63 -22.59
N PRO A 225 -4.70 10.95 -23.06
CA PRO A 225 -3.55 10.05 -22.98
C PRO A 225 -3.01 9.82 -21.55
N GLU A 226 -3.36 10.67 -20.59
CA GLU A 226 -2.72 10.66 -19.25
C GLU A 226 -3.71 10.43 -18.09
N ASN A 227 -5.01 10.66 -18.30
CA ASN A 227 -6.04 10.66 -17.25
C ASN A 227 -7.21 9.68 -17.50
N PHE A 228 -7.06 8.73 -18.44
CA PHE A 228 -8.04 7.67 -18.68
C PHE A 228 -7.41 6.27 -18.64
N ARG A 229 -8.09 5.31 -18.01
CA ARG A 229 -7.71 3.89 -17.93
C ARG A 229 -8.96 3.01 -17.95
N PHE A 230 -8.82 1.80 -18.46
CA PHE A 230 -9.93 0.84 -18.54
C PHE A 230 -9.56 -0.44 -17.77
N PHE A 231 -10.48 -0.90 -16.91
CA PHE A 231 -10.30 -2.11 -16.12
C PHE A 231 -11.30 -3.16 -16.57
N SER A 232 -10.83 -4.40 -16.69
CA SER A 232 -11.68 -5.54 -17.05
C SER A 232 -11.22 -6.79 -16.31
N PRO A 233 -12.15 -7.59 -15.76
CA PRO A 233 -11.85 -8.89 -15.18
C PRO A 233 -11.75 -9.97 -16.28
N ASP A 234 -10.89 -9.75 -17.28
CA ASP A 234 -10.66 -10.63 -18.44
C ASP A 234 -11.86 -10.74 -19.43
N GLU A 235 -12.67 -9.69 -19.55
CA GLU A 235 -13.90 -9.72 -20.34
C GLU A 235 -13.94 -8.72 -21.50
N THR A 236 -12.86 -7.99 -21.79
CA THR A 236 -12.89 -6.92 -22.82
C THR A 236 -13.39 -7.41 -24.18
N TYR A 237 -12.89 -8.55 -24.68
CA TYR A 237 -13.37 -9.13 -25.95
C TYR A 237 -14.78 -9.74 -25.83
N SER A 238 -15.10 -10.39 -24.71
CA SER A 238 -16.41 -11.00 -24.49
C SER A 238 -17.51 -9.93 -24.55
N ASN A 239 -17.21 -8.78 -23.95
CA ASN A 239 -18.09 -7.61 -23.90
C ASN A 239 -18.01 -6.72 -25.15
N LYS A 240 -17.28 -7.12 -26.21
CA LYS A 240 -17.17 -6.38 -27.48
C LYS A 240 -16.61 -4.96 -27.35
N LEU A 241 -15.70 -4.75 -26.39
CA LEU A 241 -15.04 -3.47 -26.12
C LEU A 241 -13.60 -3.42 -26.66
N ASP A 242 -13.24 -4.35 -27.53
CA ASP A 242 -11.88 -4.57 -28.02
C ASP A 242 -11.35 -3.52 -29.01
N ALA A 243 -12.22 -2.64 -29.53
CA ALA A 243 -11.81 -1.49 -30.33
C ALA A 243 -10.81 -0.57 -29.60
N ILE A 244 -10.80 -0.57 -28.26
CA ILE A 244 -9.79 0.17 -27.48
C ILE A 244 -8.36 -0.31 -27.78
N PHE A 245 -8.17 -1.56 -28.18
CA PHE A 245 -6.84 -2.13 -28.45
C PHE A 245 -6.21 -1.62 -29.75
N GLU A 246 -6.92 -0.84 -30.56
CA GLU A 246 -6.35 -0.12 -31.69
C GLU A 246 -5.45 1.06 -31.25
N VAL A 247 -5.65 1.57 -30.03
CA VAL A 247 -4.96 2.77 -29.51
C VAL A 247 -4.26 2.53 -28.18
N THR A 248 -4.50 1.38 -27.54
CA THR A 248 -3.83 0.97 -26.32
C THR A 248 -3.66 -0.54 -26.26
N SER A 249 -3.15 -1.05 -25.15
CA SER A 249 -2.98 -2.48 -24.89
C SER A 249 -3.28 -2.76 -23.42
N ARG A 250 -3.46 -4.02 -23.06
CA ARG A 250 -3.46 -4.47 -21.66
C ARG A 250 -2.06 -4.34 -21.07
N SER A 251 -1.97 -3.87 -19.83
CA SER A 251 -0.69 -3.78 -19.14
C SER A 251 -0.25 -5.15 -18.62
N TRP A 252 0.99 -5.57 -18.96
CA TRP A 252 1.51 -6.87 -18.58
C TRP A 252 3.02 -6.89 -18.39
N GLN A 253 3.47 -7.14 -17.16
CA GLN A 253 4.88 -7.03 -16.80
C GLN A 253 5.66 -8.36 -16.95
N ARG A 254 4.98 -9.49 -17.13
CA ARG A 254 5.62 -10.80 -17.40
C ARG A 254 6.00 -10.96 -18.87
N GLU A 255 6.63 -12.07 -19.21
CA GLU A 255 6.89 -12.43 -20.60
C GLU A 255 5.59 -12.37 -21.42
N ILE A 256 5.68 -11.82 -22.63
CA ILE A 256 4.60 -11.77 -23.61
C ILE A 256 5.01 -12.73 -24.73
N LYS A 257 4.20 -13.76 -24.97
CA LYS A 257 4.48 -14.77 -25.99
C LYS A 257 4.02 -14.29 -27.36
N PRO A 258 4.59 -14.80 -28.47
CA PRO A 258 4.27 -14.32 -29.82
C PRO A 258 2.80 -14.43 -30.24
N TRP A 259 2.02 -15.31 -29.60
CA TRP A 259 0.59 -15.50 -29.89
C TRP A 259 -0.34 -14.72 -28.95
N GLU A 260 0.19 -14.06 -27.93
CA GLU A 260 -0.60 -13.26 -27.01
C GLU A 260 -0.79 -11.85 -27.58
N LYS A 261 -2.04 -11.45 -27.76
CA LYS A 261 -2.40 -10.19 -28.44
C LYS A 261 -2.69 -9.07 -27.45
N ASP A 262 -2.47 -7.84 -27.90
CA ASP A 262 -2.87 -6.59 -27.25
C ASP A 262 -2.36 -6.49 -25.80
N LEU A 263 -1.10 -6.89 -25.59
CA LEU A 263 -0.38 -6.77 -24.32
C LEU A 263 0.87 -5.93 -24.54
N SER A 264 1.17 -5.04 -23.60
CA SER A 264 2.47 -4.35 -23.56
C SER A 264 2.86 -4.00 -22.12
N LYS A 265 4.09 -3.51 -21.95
CA LYS A 265 4.55 -3.01 -20.65
C LYS A 265 3.84 -1.74 -20.22
N ASN A 266 3.34 -0.95 -21.18
CA ASN A 266 2.81 0.39 -20.94
C ASN A 266 1.32 0.49 -21.23
N GLY A 267 0.62 -0.65 -21.21
CA GLY A 267 -0.82 -0.71 -21.40
C GLY A 267 -1.60 0.13 -20.39
N ARG A 268 -2.82 0.52 -20.76
CA ARG A 268 -3.59 1.52 -20.01
C ARG A 268 -4.95 1.07 -19.53
#